data_AF-A0A146M2D3-F1
#
_entry.id   AF-A0A146M2D3-F1
#
_cell.length_a   1.000
_cell.length_b   1.000
_cell.length_c   1.000
_cell.angle_alpha   90.00
_cell.angle_beta   90.00
_cell.angle_gamma   90.00
#
_symmetry.space_group_name_H-M   'P 1'
#
loop_
_entity.id
_entity.type
_entity.pdbx_description
1 polymer ?
#
loop_
_entity_poly.entity_id
_entity_poly.type
_entity_poly.pdbx_seq_one_letter_code
_entity_poly.pdbx_strand_id
1 'polypeptide(L)'
;TIDTDGNLWVALFGGARVIVVNPSTGQLVRTIPIPTAHQITSVAFGGPNLDELYVTSANDEVTPEDAAKYTERGSTFRIIGLGVKGLPATRINIPAMPMHKIERLNIDGISLGEGPHWDMETQSLFFVDLR
;
A
#
# COMPACT_ATOMS: atom_id res chain seq x y z
N THR A 1 -2.67 1.09 6.12
CA THR A 1 -2.92 1.01 7.58
C THR A 1 -3.95 2.06 7.98
N ILE A 2 -4.52 2.02 9.19
CA ILE A 2 -5.50 3.02 9.70
C ILE A 2 -4.96 3.67 10.99
N ASP A 3 -5.26 4.95 11.20
CA ASP A 3 -4.96 5.69 12.45
C ASP A 3 -6.12 5.66 13.46
N THR A 4 -5.88 6.16 14.68
CA THR A 4 -6.88 6.23 15.75
C THR A 4 -8.07 7.15 15.45
N ASP A 5 -7.94 8.03 14.45
CA ASP A 5 -9.01 8.92 14.01
C ASP A 5 -9.85 8.28 12.89
N GLY A 6 -9.51 7.06 12.48
CA GLY A 6 -10.22 6.29 11.46
C GLY A 6 -9.79 6.62 10.03
N ASN A 7 -8.73 7.39 9.81
CA ASN A 7 -8.25 7.68 8.46
C ASN A 7 -7.40 6.53 7.91
N LEU A 8 -7.54 6.27 6.62
CA LEU A 8 -6.79 5.25 5.90
C LEU A 8 -5.51 5.86 5.30
N TRP A 9 -4.38 5.22 5.60
CA TRP A 9 -3.05 5.56 5.10
C TRP A 9 -2.67 4.59 3.99
N VAL A 10 -2.50 5.12 2.78
CA VAL A 10 -2.32 4.38 1.54
C VAL A 10 -0.96 4.73 0.92
N ALA A 11 -0.13 3.72 0.73
CA ALA A 11 1.08 3.78 -0.08
C ALA A 11 0.69 3.87 -1.57
N LEU A 12 1.26 4.81 -2.31
CA LEU A 12 1.03 4.90 -3.75
C LEU A 12 2.25 4.40 -4.52
N PHE A 13 2.12 3.21 -5.11
CA PHE A 13 3.10 2.67 -6.05
C PHE A 13 3.18 3.58 -7.28
N GLY A 14 4.40 3.92 -7.71
CA GLY A 14 4.64 4.95 -8.73
C GLY A 14 4.18 6.37 -8.34
N GLY A 15 3.79 6.60 -7.08
CA GLY A 15 3.26 7.89 -6.63
C GLY A 15 4.26 8.77 -5.87
N ALA A 16 5.40 8.21 -5.46
CA ALA A 16 6.39 8.84 -4.58
C ALA A 16 5.79 9.48 -3.32
N ARG A 17 4.72 8.89 -2.78
CA ARG A 17 3.97 9.47 -1.66
C ARG A 17 3.14 8.44 -0.91
N VAL A 18 2.77 8.83 0.31
CA VAL A 18 1.66 8.25 1.06
C VAL A 18 0.52 9.25 1.05
N ILE A 19 -0.72 8.77 0.85
CA ILE A 19 -1.92 9.59 1.01
C ILE A 19 -2.72 9.13 2.22
N VAL A 20 -3.44 10.07 2.83
CA VAL A 20 -4.35 9.84 3.95
C VAL A 20 -5.74 10.21 3.49
N VAL A 21 -6.66 9.26 3.53
CA VAL A 21 -8.05 9.45 3.09
C VAL A 21 -9.00 9.15 4.23
N ASN A 22 -10.06 9.94 4.36
CA ASN A 22 -11.16 9.59 5.24
C ASN A 22 -12.06 8.58 4.50
N PRO A 23 -12.15 7.32 4.95
CA PRO A 23 -12.86 6.29 4.20
C PRO A 23 -14.39 6.47 4.23
N SER A 24 -14.93 7.20 5.21
CA SER A 24 -16.37 7.44 5.31
C SER A 24 -16.86 8.54 4.37
N THR A 25 -16.01 9.51 4.04
CA THR A 25 -16.37 10.64 3.15
C THR A 25 -15.68 10.60 1.79
N GLY A 26 -14.62 9.79 1.64
CA GLY A 26 -13.75 9.78 0.45
C GLY A 26 -12.80 10.97 0.36
N GLN A 27 -12.75 11.85 1.36
CA GLN A 27 -11.92 13.05 1.32
C GLN A 27 -10.43 12.71 1.46
N LEU A 28 -9.60 13.32 0.61
CA LEU A 28 -8.15 13.35 0.79
C LEU A 28 -7.80 14.31 1.95
N VAL A 29 -7.35 13.75 3.07
CA VAL A 29 -7.01 14.47 4.30
C VAL A 29 -5.60 15.04 4.23
N ARG A 30 -4.63 14.26 3.75
CA ARG A 30 -3.22 14.64 3.71
C ARG A 30 -2.48 13.91 2.60
N THR A 31 -1.47 14.55 2.02
CA THR A 31 -0.46 13.92 1.17
C THR A 31 0.91 14.09 1.79
N ILE A 32 1.71 13.02 1.83
CA ILE A 32 3.05 13.02 2.40
C ILE A 32 4.02 12.56 1.30
N PRO A 33 4.81 13.48 0.71
CA PRO A 33 5.78 13.12 -0.32
C PRO A 33 6.98 12.38 0.26
N ILE A 34 7.50 11.43 -0.49
CA ILE A 34 8.75 10.72 -0.22
C ILE A 34 9.64 10.96 -1.46
N PRO A 35 10.41 12.06 -1.49
CA PRO A 35 11.03 12.54 -2.72
C PRO A 35 12.15 11.63 -3.25
N THR A 36 12.67 10.74 -2.43
CA THR A 36 13.82 9.87 -2.75
C THR A 36 13.43 8.46 -3.19
N ALA A 37 12.14 8.10 -3.18
CA ALA A 37 11.64 6.80 -3.65
C ALA A 37 10.34 6.95 -4.45
N HIS A 38 10.26 6.27 -5.59
CA HIS A 38 9.12 6.37 -6.49
C HIS A 38 7.98 5.40 -6.14
N GLN A 39 8.33 4.13 -5.96
CA GLN A 39 7.40 3.02 -5.79
C GLN A 39 7.15 2.76 -4.31
N ILE A 40 6.21 3.50 -3.72
CA ILE A 40 5.87 3.31 -2.30
C ILE A 40 4.91 2.13 -2.18
N THR A 41 5.30 1.09 -1.44
CA THR A 41 4.63 -0.23 -1.48
C THR A 41 3.68 -0.47 -0.33
N SER A 42 4.05 -0.08 0.90
CA SER A 42 3.20 -0.32 2.07
C SER A 42 3.58 0.57 3.25
N VAL A 43 2.67 0.66 4.21
CA VAL A 43 2.81 1.47 5.43
C VAL A 43 2.30 0.75 6.67
N ALA A 44 2.99 0.92 7.79
CA ALA A 44 2.58 0.43 9.10
C ALA A 44 2.96 1.43 10.20
N PHE A 45 2.07 1.64 11.17
CA PHE A 45 2.42 2.38 12.37
C PHE A 45 3.23 1.50 13.33
N GLY A 46 4.20 2.10 14.00
CA GLY A 46 5.12 1.44 14.92
C GLY A 46 5.73 2.42 15.91
N GLY A 47 6.86 2.01 16.50
CA GLY A 47 7.46 2.72 17.62
C GLY A 47 6.73 2.45 18.95
N PRO A 48 7.34 2.79 20.10
CA PRO A 48 6.77 2.48 21.42
C PRO A 48 5.39 3.10 21.67
N ASN A 49 5.07 4.21 21.00
CA ASN A 49 3.83 4.97 21.18
C ASN A 49 2.86 4.86 19.99
N LEU A 50 3.19 4.04 18.98
CA LEU A 50 2.46 3.92 17.71
C LEU A 50 2.32 5.24 16.94
N ASP A 51 3.27 6.17 17.08
CA ASP A 51 3.29 7.50 16.46
C ASP A 51 4.35 7.65 15.36
N GLU A 52 5.03 6.54 15.01
CA GLU A 52 5.97 6.47 13.90
C GLU A 52 5.34 5.69 12.73
N LEU A 53 5.35 6.26 11.52
CA LEU A 53 4.91 5.54 10.32
C LEU A 53 6.13 4.97 9.59
N TYR A 54 6.20 3.65 9.53
CA TYR A 54 7.16 2.91 8.71
C TYR A 54 6.61 2.76 7.30
N VAL A 55 7.44 3.05 6.29
CA VAL A 55 7.06 3.05 4.88
C VAL A 55 8.05 2.22 4.10
N THR A 56 7.57 1.28 3.29
CA THR A 56 8.42 0.48 2.40
C THR A 56 8.35 1.01 0.97
N SER A 57 9.41 0.78 0.21
CA SER A 57 9.44 1.06 -1.22
C SER A 57 10.03 -0.10 -2.02
N ALA A 58 9.71 -0.15 -3.30
CA ALA A 58 10.31 -1.07 -4.26
C ALA A 58 11.42 -0.39 -5.08
N ASN A 59 12.16 -1.24 -5.79
CA ASN A 59 13.15 -0.86 -6.79
C ASN A 59 12.96 -1.74 -8.04
N ASP A 60 11.71 -1.88 -8.47
CA ASP A 60 11.33 -2.78 -9.55
C ASP A 60 11.21 -2.03 -10.88
N GLU A 61 11.67 -2.63 -11.97
CA GLU A 61 11.57 -2.09 -13.35
C GLU A 61 11.91 -0.60 -13.51
N VAL A 62 13.00 -0.14 -12.88
CA VAL A 62 13.31 1.29 -12.79
C VAL A 62 14.05 1.82 -14.03
N THR A 63 13.58 2.93 -14.58
CA THR A 63 14.24 3.63 -15.70
C THR A 63 15.54 4.32 -15.26
N PRO A 64 16.49 4.59 -16.18
CA PRO A 64 17.68 5.37 -15.85
C PRO A 64 17.37 6.75 -15.27
N GLU A 65 16.30 7.40 -15.74
CA GLU A 65 15.85 8.71 -15.25
C GLU A 65 15.34 8.62 -13.80
N ASP A 66 14.50 7.62 -13.51
CA ASP A 66 14.04 7.36 -12.15
C ASP A 66 15.19 6.97 -11.24
N ALA A 67 16.17 6.23 -11.76
CA ALA A 67 17.34 5.83 -11.00
C ALA A 67 18.22 7.02 -10.58
N ALA A 68 18.31 8.05 -11.43
CA ALA A 68 19.01 9.29 -11.11
C ALA A 68 18.22 10.18 -10.14
N LYS A 69 16.88 10.20 -10.25
CA LYS A 69 16.02 11.05 -9.44
C LYS A 69 15.76 10.50 -8.03
N TYR A 70 15.48 9.20 -7.93
CA TYR A 70 15.06 8.54 -6.70
C TYR A 70 16.22 7.69 -6.16
N THR A 71 16.98 8.28 -5.24
CA THR A 71 18.25 7.72 -4.77
C THR A 71 18.10 6.64 -3.71
N GLU A 72 16.94 6.51 -3.06
CA GLU A 72 16.70 5.60 -1.92
C GLU A 72 15.64 4.53 -2.24
N ARG A 73 15.44 4.20 -3.52
CA ARG A 73 14.53 3.12 -3.96
C ARG A 73 14.85 1.79 -3.25
N GLY A 74 13.81 1.01 -2.96
CA GLY A 74 13.93 -0.25 -2.22
C GLY A 74 14.15 -0.09 -0.72
N SER A 75 14.30 1.14 -0.22
CA SER A 75 14.54 1.40 1.21
C SER A 75 13.25 1.35 2.02
N THR A 76 13.44 1.21 3.34
CA THR A 76 12.40 1.43 4.33
C THR A 76 12.63 2.77 5.04
N PHE A 77 11.59 3.60 5.07
CA PHE A 77 11.59 4.93 5.66
C PHE A 77 10.83 4.91 6.98
N ARG A 78 11.14 5.90 7.83
CA ARG A 78 10.39 6.19 9.05
C ARG A 78 9.99 7.66 9.05
N ILE A 79 8.71 7.92 9.27
CA ILE A 79 8.14 9.27 9.35
C ILE A 79 7.65 9.50 10.79
N ILE A 80 8.12 10.59 11.40
CA ILE A 80 7.83 10.96 12.79
C ILE A 80 7.17 12.34 12.84
N GLY A 81 6.51 12.67 13.96
CA GLY A 81 5.89 13.98 14.15
C GLY A 81 4.59 14.19 13.34
N LEU A 82 3.88 13.10 13.01
CA LEU A 82 2.64 13.16 12.23
C LEU A 82 1.44 13.72 13.00
N GLY A 83 1.54 13.77 14.33
CA GLY A 83 0.50 14.27 15.24
C GLY A 83 -0.66 13.29 15.47
N VAL A 84 -0.54 12.04 15.00
CA VAL A 84 -1.54 10.98 15.11
C VAL A 84 -0.90 9.68 15.57
N LYS A 85 -1.72 8.71 15.96
CA LYS A 85 -1.27 7.36 16.34
C LYS A 85 -1.96 6.30 15.50
N GLY A 86 -1.26 5.20 15.27
CA GLY A 86 -1.84 3.99 14.71
C GLY A 86 -2.47 3.09 15.75
N LEU A 87 -2.96 1.95 15.26
CA LEU A 87 -3.46 0.86 16.08
C LEU A 87 -2.40 -0.25 16.17
N PRO A 88 -2.34 -1.00 17.30
CA PRO A 88 -1.50 -2.18 17.40
C PRO A 88 -1.84 -3.19 16.29
N ALA A 89 -0.83 -3.86 15.75
CA ALA A 89 -1.05 -4.97 14.83
C ALA A 89 -1.85 -6.08 15.54
N THR A 90 -2.94 -6.50 14.92
CA THR A 90 -3.75 -7.61 15.43
C THR A 90 -2.93 -8.89 15.41
N ARG A 91 -2.75 -9.52 16.58
CA ARG A 91 -2.22 -10.88 16.66
C ARG A 91 -3.30 -11.84 16.19
N ILE A 92 -2.98 -12.62 15.16
CA ILE A 92 -3.89 -13.63 14.63
C ILE A 92 -3.56 -14.97 15.29
N ASN A 93 -4.56 -15.60 15.88
CA ASN A 93 -4.48 -17.02 16.20
C ASN A 93 -4.78 -17.80 14.92
N ILE A 94 -3.86 -18.63 14.45
CA ILE A 94 -4.02 -19.39 13.21
C ILE A 94 -4.59 -20.77 13.57
N PRO A 95 -5.91 -21.01 13.43
CA PRO A 95 -6.46 -22.35 13.55
C PRO A 95 -6.01 -23.22 12.38
N ALA A 96 -6.13 -24.55 12.52
CA ALA A 96 -6.07 -25.45 11.37
C ALA A 96 -7.16 -25.03 10.37
N MET A 97 -6.74 -24.53 9.21
CA MET A 97 -7.68 -24.03 8.20
C MET A 97 -8.08 -25.16 7.24
N PRO A 98 -9.35 -25.20 6.81
CA PRO A 98 -9.77 -26.13 5.76
C PRO A 98 -9.01 -25.82 4.46
N MET A 99 -8.69 -26.85 3.68
CA MET A 99 -8.18 -26.66 2.33
C MET A 99 -9.24 -26.00 1.45
N HIS A 100 -8.87 -24.92 0.78
CA HIS A 100 -9.70 -24.28 -0.22
C HIS A 100 -9.35 -24.77 -1.64
N LYS A 101 -10.33 -24.78 -2.53
CA LYS A 101 -10.08 -25.00 -3.97
C LYS A 101 -9.40 -23.75 -4.52
N ILE A 102 -8.20 -23.91 -5.07
CA ILE A 102 -7.42 -22.82 -5.68
C ILE A 102 -7.31 -23.11 -7.18
N GLU A 103 -7.79 -22.17 -8.00
CA GLU A 103 -7.71 -22.26 -9.46
C GLU A 103 -7.03 -21.01 -10.01
N ARG A 104 -6.05 -21.20 -10.90
CA ARG A 104 -5.46 -20.11 -11.67
C ARG A 104 -6.44 -19.71 -12.77
N LEU A 105 -6.78 -18.42 -12.84
CA LEU A 105 -7.49 -17.88 -14.00
C LEU A 105 -6.53 -17.81 -15.18
N ASN A 106 -6.84 -18.50 -16.28
CA ASN A 106 -6.04 -18.51 -17.50
C ASN A 106 -6.47 -17.34 -18.40
N ILE A 107 -5.97 -16.15 -18.09
CA ILE A 107 -6.18 -14.94 -18.90
C ILE A 107 -4.87 -14.62 -19.62
N ASP A 108 -4.92 -14.55 -20.95
CA ASP A 108 -3.74 -14.30 -21.77
C ASP A 108 -3.20 -12.88 -21.55
N GLY A 109 -1.88 -12.75 -21.61
CA GLY A 109 -1.24 -11.45 -21.57
C GLY A 109 -1.06 -10.83 -20.19
N ILE A 110 -1.53 -11.44 -19.10
CA ILE A 110 -1.24 -10.98 -17.73
C ILE A 110 0.13 -11.48 -17.28
N SER A 111 0.99 -10.58 -16.79
CA SER A 111 2.22 -10.97 -16.06
C SER A 111 2.19 -10.56 -14.59
N LEU A 112 1.48 -9.49 -14.24
CA LEU A 112 1.45 -8.96 -12.88
C LEU A 112 0.06 -8.39 -12.58
N GLY A 113 -0.86 -9.27 -12.18
CA GLY A 113 -2.22 -8.89 -11.80
C GLY A 113 -2.29 -8.30 -10.39
N GLU A 114 -2.85 -7.10 -10.26
CA GLU A 114 -3.11 -6.42 -8.99
C GLU A 114 -4.56 -5.90 -8.88
N GLY A 115 -4.97 -5.63 -7.64
CA GLY A 115 -6.20 -4.90 -7.32
C GLY A 115 -7.48 -5.48 -7.93
N PRO A 116 -7.81 -6.76 -7.70
CA PRO A 116 -9.08 -7.31 -8.18
C PRO A 116 -10.24 -6.53 -7.57
N HIS A 117 -11.12 -6.02 -8.42
CA HIS A 117 -12.38 -5.39 -8.06
C HIS A 117 -13.52 -6.17 -8.70
N TRP A 118 -14.42 -6.66 -7.86
CA TRP A 118 -15.66 -7.27 -8.33
C TRP A 118 -16.73 -6.19 -8.46
N ASP A 119 -17.20 -5.96 -9.68
CA ASP A 119 -18.35 -5.12 -9.91
C ASP A 119 -19.65 -5.95 -9.77
N MET A 120 -20.49 -5.54 -8.82
CA MET A 120 -21.72 -6.25 -8.50
C MET A 120 -22.79 -6.08 -9.58
N GLU A 121 -22.85 -4.93 -10.25
CA GLU A 121 -23.91 -4.64 -11.22
C GLU A 121 -23.73 -5.46 -12.50
N THR A 122 -22.52 -5.47 -13.05
CA THR A 122 -22.21 -6.19 -14.30
C THR A 122 -21.75 -7.63 -14.06
N GLN A 123 -21.54 -8.05 -12.81
CA GLN A 123 -20.97 -9.36 -12.46
C GLN A 123 -19.61 -9.58 -13.14
N SER A 124 -18.78 -8.55 -13.13
CA SER A 124 -17.48 -8.56 -13.81
C SER A 124 -16.33 -8.39 -12.82
N LEU A 125 -15.26 -9.15 -13.05
CA LEU A 125 -13.99 -8.94 -12.37
C LEU A 125 -13.15 -7.95 -13.17
N PHE A 126 -12.86 -6.80 -12.59
CA PHE A 126 -11.84 -5.87 -13.05
C PHE A 126 -10.55 -6.11 -12.27
N PHE A 127 -9.41 -5.92 -12.90
CA PHE A 127 -8.10 -5.97 -12.26
C PHE A 127 -7.12 -5.18 -13.13
N VAL A 128 -5.97 -4.84 -12.56
CA VAL A 128 -4.89 -4.13 -13.25
C VAL A 128 -3.81 -5.14 -13.60
N ASP A 129 -3.35 -5.15 -14.85
CA ASP A 129 -2.06 -5.77 -15.21
C ASP A 129 -1.01 -4.67 -15.20
N LEU A 130 -0.02 -4.78 -14.31
CA LEU A 130 1.09 -3.84 -14.21
C LEU A 130 2.15 -4.23 -15.25
N ARG A 131 2.05 -3.62 -16.43
CA ARG A 131 3.06 -3.59 -17.49
C ARG A 131 3.25 -2.18 -18.00
#